data_AF-A0A1H4D9N3-F1
#
_entry.id   AF-A0A1H4D9N3-F1
#
_cell.length_a   1.000
_cell.length_b   1.000
_cell.length_c   1.000
_cell.angle_alpha   90.00
_cell.angle_beta   90.00
_cell.angle_gamma   90.00
#
_symmetry.space_group_name_H-M   'P 1'
#
loop_
_entity.id
_entity.type
_entity.pdbx_description
1 polymer ?
#
loop_
_entity_poly.entity_id
_entity_poly.type
_entity_poly.pdbx_seq_one_letter_code
_entity_poly.pdbx_strand_id
1 'polypeptide(L)'
;MKYGAVMLAALLLAACSESEVFYTAVYPVVRVEAVVTVPSPEPEPEPEPEPEPEPEPEPEPEPEPEPEPEPTPESRADEGETTDPVVEAIKAGIVASAHVQAGGRYTLNFSKYNGGRAQIETATDAGTVTAAFFKTPGTNEVLIYCPEPETEYTFTLSTYQDTDGRSKTVLVTDLTEAYKALYPDAGITKAERRSYTSTNAN
;
A
#
# COMPACT_ATOMS: atom_id res chain seq x y z
N MET A 1 -26.86 -1.52 9.57
CA MET A 1 -26.53 -0.33 8.76
C MET A 1 -26.06 -0.65 7.34
N LYS A 2 -25.38 -1.80 7.08
CA LYS A 2 -24.98 -2.23 5.71
C LYS A 2 -26.12 -2.25 4.68
N TYR A 3 -27.28 -2.81 5.04
CA TYR A 3 -28.47 -2.83 4.16
C TYR A 3 -29.01 -1.44 3.79
N GLY A 4 -28.77 -0.42 4.63
CA GLY A 4 -29.18 0.95 4.33
C GLY A 4 -28.32 1.60 3.26
N ALA A 5 -27.01 1.33 3.25
CA ALA A 5 -26.08 1.84 2.25
C ALA A 5 -26.28 1.16 0.88
N VAL A 6 -26.50 -0.17 0.87
CA VAL A 6 -26.74 -0.93 -0.37
C VAL A 6 -28.06 -0.53 -1.04
N MET A 7 -29.15 -0.37 -0.25
CA MET A 7 -30.43 0.11 -0.80
C MET A 7 -30.34 1.56 -1.32
N LEU A 8 -29.56 2.42 -0.67
CA LEU A 8 -29.33 3.80 -1.12
C LEU A 8 -28.48 3.84 -2.40
N ALA A 9 -27.50 2.93 -2.55
CA ALA A 9 -26.66 2.80 -3.73
C ALA A 9 -27.45 2.32 -4.96
N ALA A 10 -28.34 1.34 -4.80
CA ALA A 10 -29.23 0.87 -5.86
C ALA A 10 -30.22 1.97 -6.31
N LEU A 11 -30.80 2.72 -5.36
CA LEU A 11 -31.68 3.86 -5.65
C LEU A 11 -30.96 5.00 -6.39
N LEU A 12 -29.67 5.20 -6.13
CA LEU A 12 -28.84 6.21 -6.79
C LEU A 12 -28.58 5.90 -8.26
N LEU A 13 -28.43 4.63 -8.62
CA LEU A 13 -28.30 4.21 -10.02
C LEU A 13 -29.65 4.26 -10.76
N ALA A 14 -30.78 4.05 -10.06
CA ALA A 14 -32.11 4.06 -10.66
C ALA A 14 -32.71 5.46 -10.86
N ALA A 15 -32.29 6.48 -10.10
CA ALA A 15 -32.76 7.86 -10.21
C ALA A 15 -32.11 8.65 -11.38
N CYS A 16 -31.95 7.99 -12.54
CA CYS A 16 -31.37 8.52 -13.77
C CYS A 16 -32.23 9.63 -14.42
N SER A 17 -32.34 10.77 -13.76
CA SER A 17 -32.78 12.04 -14.34
C SER A 17 -31.90 13.15 -13.75
N GLU A 18 -30.85 13.51 -14.49
CA GLU A 18 -30.06 14.75 -14.35
C GLU A 18 -29.82 15.27 -12.92
N SER A 19 -29.05 14.56 -12.10
CA SER A 19 -28.42 15.21 -10.95
C SER A 19 -27.18 15.95 -11.45
N GLU A 20 -27.17 17.28 -11.36
CA GLU A 20 -26.05 18.15 -11.72
C GLU A 20 -24.77 17.70 -10.99
N VAL A 21 -23.70 17.42 -11.75
CA VAL A 21 -22.41 17.09 -11.17
C VAL A 21 -21.77 18.38 -10.69
N PHE A 22 -21.55 18.51 -9.38
CA PHE A 22 -20.97 19.73 -8.79
C PHE A 22 -19.45 19.79 -8.96
N TYR A 23 -18.79 18.64 -8.88
CA TYR A 23 -17.34 18.53 -9.02
C TYR A 23 -16.95 17.12 -9.48
N THR A 24 -15.84 17.02 -10.22
CA THR A 24 -15.28 15.74 -10.66
C THR A 24 -13.85 15.61 -10.17
N ALA A 25 -13.56 14.52 -9.47
CA ALA A 25 -12.19 14.13 -9.13
C ALA A 25 -11.74 12.98 -10.04
N VAL A 26 -10.57 13.13 -10.65
CA VAL A 26 -9.96 12.09 -11.50
C VAL A 26 -8.66 11.63 -10.85
N TYR A 27 -8.48 10.32 -10.76
CA TYR A 27 -7.32 9.67 -10.17
C TYR A 27 -6.73 8.66 -11.16
N PRO A 28 -5.88 9.11 -12.12
CA PRO A 28 -5.16 8.21 -13.02
C PRO A 28 -4.12 7.43 -12.24
N VAL A 29 -4.19 6.11 -12.28
CA VAL A 29 -3.25 5.24 -11.57
C VAL A 29 -2.01 5.07 -12.42
N VAL A 30 -0.86 5.45 -11.88
CA VAL A 30 0.44 5.35 -12.57
C VAL A 30 1.28 4.18 -12.09
N ARG A 31 1.03 3.72 -10.85
CA ARG A 31 1.77 2.61 -10.24
C ARG A 31 0.96 2.00 -9.10
N VAL A 32 1.08 0.69 -8.93
CA VAL A 32 0.50 -0.03 -7.79
C VAL A 32 1.62 -0.77 -7.08
N GLU A 33 1.68 -0.61 -5.75
CA GLU A 33 2.66 -1.30 -4.90
C GLU A 33 1.96 -1.95 -3.70
N ALA A 34 2.62 -2.92 -3.12
CA ALA A 34 2.24 -3.54 -1.87
C ALA A 34 3.22 -3.16 -0.76
N VAL A 35 2.72 -2.84 0.42
CA VAL A 35 3.52 -2.64 1.64
C VAL A 35 3.14 -3.74 2.61
N VAL A 36 4.08 -4.65 2.86
CA VAL A 36 3.90 -5.80 3.74
C VAL A 36 4.92 -5.72 4.86
N THR A 37 4.48 -5.93 6.10
CA THR A 37 5.35 -5.99 7.27
C THR A 37 5.12 -7.29 8.01
N VAL A 38 6.19 -8.06 8.17
CA VAL A 38 6.27 -9.26 9.00
C VAL A 38 7.29 -9.01 10.11
N PRO A 39 7.19 -9.65 11.29
CA PRO A 39 8.24 -9.60 12.29
C PRO A 39 9.55 -10.10 11.68
N SER A 40 10.66 -9.43 11.98
CA SER A 40 11.98 -9.97 11.65
C SER A 40 12.16 -11.29 12.39
N PRO A 41 12.76 -12.33 11.77
CA PRO A 41 13.24 -13.47 12.54
C PRO A 41 14.16 -12.97 13.65
N GLU A 42 14.04 -13.54 14.85
CA GLU A 42 15.01 -13.31 15.91
C GLU A 42 16.40 -13.74 15.39
N PRO A 43 17.48 -12.99 15.69
CA PRO A 43 18.82 -13.42 15.35
C PRO A 43 19.06 -14.80 15.96
N GLU A 44 19.64 -15.72 15.19
CA GLU A 44 20.07 -17.01 15.74
C GLU A 44 20.97 -16.75 16.96
N PRO A 45 20.84 -17.53 18.05
CA PRO A 45 21.71 -17.39 19.20
C PRO A 45 23.16 -17.52 18.74
N GLU A 46 24.02 -16.58 19.14
CA GLU A 46 25.44 -16.65 18.84
C GLU A 46 25.98 -18.02 19.29
N PRO A 47 26.82 -18.69 18.48
CA PRO A 47 27.47 -19.91 18.91
C PRO A 47 28.22 -19.63 20.22
N GLU A 48 28.06 -20.53 21.21
CA GLU A 48 28.79 -20.40 22.47
C GLU A 48 30.29 -20.24 22.17
N PRO A 49 30.98 -19.29 22.83
CA PRO A 49 32.40 -19.08 22.60
C PRO A 49 33.13 -20.41 22.83
N GLU A 50 33.93 -20.83 21.83
CA GLU A 50 34.83 -21.95 22.00
C GLU A 50 35.74 -21.69 23.22
N PRO A 51 36.04 -22.70 24.04
CA PRO A 51 36.91 -22.53 25.20
C PRO A 51 38.24 -21.93 24.77
N GLU A 52 38.63 -20.83 25.43
CA GLU A 52 39.89 -20.14 25.14
C GLU A 52 41.07 -21.13 25.22
N PRO A 53 41.96 -21.16 24.22
CA PRO A 53 43.21 -21.90 24.33
C PRO A 53 44.05 -21.35 25.48
N GLU A 54 44.72 -22.23 26.23
CA GLU A 54 45.63 -21.84 27.31
C GLU A 54 46.69 -20.84 26.79
N PRO A 55 47.03 -19.80 27.59
CA PRO A 55 47.89 -18.73 27.13
C PRO A 55 49.30 -19.24 26.77
N GLU A 56 49.72 -18.97 25.54
CA GLU A 56 51.12 -19.09 25.13
C GLU A 56 51.97 -17.95 25.76
N PRO A 57 53.27 -18.19 26.02
CA PRO A 57 54.16 -17.21 26.66
C PRO A 57 54.35 -15.94 25.83
N GLU A 58 54.37 -14.79 26.52
CA GLU A 58 54.45 -13.43 25.97
C GLU A 58 55.70 -13.20 25.08
N PRO A 59 55.54 -12.69 23.84
CA PRO A 59 56.61 -12.09 23.06
C PRO A 59 56.88 -10.61 23.46
N GLU A 60 58.15 -10.19 23.36
CA GLU A 60 58.63 -8.84 23.67
C GLU A 60 57.97 -7.74 22.80
N PRO A 61 57.84 -6.50 23.32
CA PRO A 61 57.08 -5.43 22.66
C PRO A 61 57.80 -4.86 21.43
N GLU A 62 57.11 -4.85 20.29
CA GLU A 62 57.46 -4.08 19.08
C GLU A 62 56.84 -2.67 19.10
N PRO A 63 57.42 -1.70 18.37
CA PRO A 63 57.09 -0.27 18.48
C PRO A 63 55.73 0.13 17.88
N GLU A 64 55.16 1.18 18.47
CA GLU A 64 53.85 1.79 18.14
C GLU A 64 53.74 2.25 16.67
N PRO A 65 52.70 1.81 15.92
CA PRO A 65 52.29 2.47 14.69
C PRO A 65 51.35 3.65 14.96
N GLU A 66 51.53 4.72 14.19
CA GLU A 66 50.75 5.96 14.19
C GLU A 66 49.25 5.72 13.88
N PRO A 67 48.33 6.57 14.39
CA PRO A 67 46.89 6.41 14.18
C PRO A 67 46.47 6.74 12.74
N GLU A 68 45.89 5.76 12.06
CA GLU A 68 45.12 5.98 10.82
C GLU A 68 43.72 6.54 11.11
N PRO A 69 43.13 7.31 10.15
CA PRO A 69 41.90 8.07 10.35
C PRO A 69 40.63 7.20 10.49
N GLU A 70 39.69 7.73 11.28
CA GLU A 70 38.38 7.15 11.58
C GLU A 70 37.57 6.79 10.32
N PRO A 71 37.02 5.56 10.21
CA PRO A 71 36.00 5.27 9.22
C PRO A 71 34.70 6.00 9.60
N THR A 72 34.16 6.72 8.63
CA THR A 72 32.81 7.27 8.71
C THR A 72 31.81 6.10 8.79
N PRO A 73 30.73 6.20 9.59
CA PRO A 73 29.69 5.20 9.59
C PRO A 73 28.97 5.26 8.25
N GLU A 74 29.33 4.39 7.32
CA GLU A 74 28.43 4.00 6.25
C GLU A 74 27.18 3.47 6.92
N SER A 75 26.09 4.20 6.69
CA SER A 75 24.74 3.75 6.94
C SER A 75 24.63 2.30 6.46
N ARG A 76 24.42 1.41 7.41
CA ARG A 76 23.85 0.07 7.20
C ARG A 76 22.46 0.25 6.57
N ALA A 77 22.44 0.63 5.30
CA ALA A 77 21.32 0.41 4.43
C ALA A 77 21.39 -1.06 4.05
N ASP A 78 20.78 -1.89 4.90
CA ASP A 78 19.91 -2.95 4.42
C ASP A 78 20.52 -3.93 3.40
N GLU A 79 21.79 -4.30 3.56
CA GLU A 79 22.37 -5.42 2.83
C GLU A 79 22.00 -6.72 3.56
N GLY A 80 20.79 -7.18 3.27
CA GLY A 80 20.26 -8.41 3.81
C GLY A 80 18.77 -8.64 3.61
N GLU A 81 18.13 -8.01 2.60
CA GLU A 81 16.77 -8.41 2.17
C GLU A 81 16.88 -9.78 1.50
N THR A 82 17.06 -10.83 2.32
CA THR A 82 16.56 -12.16 1.98
C THR A 82 15.05 -12.02 1.97
N THR A 83 14.50 -11.53 0.84
CA THR A 83 13.06 -11.39 0.65
C THR A 83 12.46 -12.77 0.85
N ASP A 84 11.80 -12.97 1.99
CA ASP A 84 11.06 -14.18 2.29
C ASP A 84 10.13 -14.47 1.10
N PRO A 85 10.21 -15.65 0.47
CA PRO A 85 9.40 -15.96 -0.71
C PRO A 85 7.89 -15.84 -0.43
N VAL A 86 7.46 -15.99 0.83
CA VAL A 86 6.08 -15.78 1.26
C VAL A 86 5.71 -14.30 1.18
N VAL A 87 6.59 -13.40 1.62
CA VAL A 87 6.38 -11.95 1.54
C VAL A 87 6.26 -11.50 0.08
N GLU A 88 7.09 -12.03 -0.82
CA GLU A 88 7.01 -11.72 -2.25
C GLU A 88 5.72 -12.23 -2.89
N ALA A 89 5.28 -13.44 -2.54
CA ALA A 89 3.99 -13.97 -3.00
C ALA A 89 2.82 -13.11 -2.52
N ILE A 90 2.85 -12.63 -1.26
CA ILE A 90 1.85 -11.71 -0.71
C ILE A 90 1.87 -10.39 -1.47
N LYS A 91 3.04 -9.76 -1.66
CA LYS A 91 3.18 -8.50 -2.40
C LYS A 91 2.61 -8.63 -3.82
N ALA A 92 2.96 -9.72 -4.53
CA ALA A 92 2.46 -10.01 -5.86
C ALA A 92 0.93 -10.19 -5.89
N GLY A 93 0.37 -10.92 -4.93
CA GLY A 93 -1.07 -11.10 -4.78
C GLY A 93 -1.81 -9.77 -4.55
N ILE A 94 -1.25 -8.90 -3.69
CA ILE A 94 -1.81 -7.58 -3.40
C ILE A 94 -1.87 -6.72 -4.65
N VAL A 95 -0.77 -6.65 -5.41
CA VAL A 95 -0.70 -5.88 -6.66
C VAL A 95 -1.66 -6.46 -7.70
N ALA A 96 -1.69 -7.78 -7.87
CA ALA A 96 -2.58 -8.45 -8.81
C ALA A 96 -4.08 -8.23 -8.48
N SER A 97 -4.41 -8.12 -7.19
CA SER A 97 -5.78 -7.87 -6.72
C SER A 97 -6.27 -6.42 -6.91
N ALA A 98 -5.44 -5.51 -7.43
CA ALA A 98 -5.84 -4.13 -7.64
C ALA A 98 -7.00 -4.02 -8.64
N HIS A 99 -8.08 -3.36 -8.23
CA HIS A 99 -9.24 -3.08 -9.08
C HIS A 99 -8.89 -2.21 -10.30
N VAL A 100 -7.86 -1.37 -10.15
CA VAL A 100 -7.33 -0.51 -11.22
C VAL A 100 -5.82 -0.68 -11.24
N GLN A 101 -5.31 -1.14 -12.38
CA GLN A 101 -3.88 -1.27 -12.66
C GLN A 101 -3.32 0.04 -13.23
N ALA A 102 -2.00 0.13 -13.34
CA ALA A 102 -1.35 1.27 -13.98
C ALA A 102 -1.89 1.49 -15.41
N GLY A 103 -2.16 2.74 -15.76
CA GLY A 103 -2.82 3.12 -17.02
C GLY A 103 -4.35 3.19 -16.93
N GLY A 104 -4.95 2.60 -15.90
CA GLY A 104 -6.37 2.80 -15.56
C GLY A 104 -6.61 4.06 -14.71
N ARG A 105 -7.87 4.33 -14.36
CA ARG A 105 -8.25 5.50 -13.55
C ARG A 105 -9.58 5.36 -12.83
N TYR A 106 -9.72 6.12 -11.74
CA TYR A 106 -11.01 6.42 -11.13
C TYR A 106 -11.49 7.80 -11.54
N THR A 107 -12.74 7.92 -11.95
CA THR A 107 -13.43 9.20 -12.15
C THR A 107 -14.63 9.27 -11.21
N LEU A 108 -14.55 10.12 -10.19
CA LEU A 108 -15.58 10.30 -9.17
C LEU A 108 -16.38 11.58 -9.46
N ASN A 109 -17.63 11.40 -9.91
CA ASN A 109 -18.55 12.49 -10.21
C ASN A 109 -19.43 12.77 -8.98
N PHE A 110 -19.15 13.86 -8.27
CA PHE A 110 -19.88 14.27 -7.07
C PHE A 110 -21.21 14.92 -7.47
N SER A 111 -22.28 14.14 -7.45
CA SER A 111 -23.66 14.61 -7.62
C SER A 111 -24.37 14.81 -6.28
N LYS A 112 -23.71 14.48 -5.16
CA LYS A 112 -24.13 14.74 -3.78
C LYS A 112 -22.91 15.14 -2.95
N TYR A 113 -23.15 15.78 -1.79
CA TYR A 113 -22.08 16.32 -0.92
C TYR A 113 -20.95 15.33 -0.61
N ASN A 114 -21.27 14.04 -0.45
CA ASN A 114 -20.30 12.99 -0.09
C ASN A 114 -20.44 11.75 -0.97
N GLY A 115 -20.82 11.90 -2.23
CA GLY A 115 -20.95 10.72 -3.09
C GLY A 115 -21.53 11.03 -4.46
N GLY A 116 -21.65 9.97 -5.26
CA GLY A 116 -22.19 10.07 -6.60
C GLY A 116 -21.79 8.86 -7.43
N ARG A 117 -21.59 9.08 -8.73
CA ARG A 117 -21.25 8.02 -9.68
C ARG A 117 -19.74 7.95 -9.87
N ALA A 118 -19.20 6.74 -9.84
CA ALA A 118 -17.84 6.43 -10.22
C ALA A 118 -17.81 5.77 -11.61
N GLN A 119 -16.85 6.16 -12.43
CA GLN A 119 -16.42 5.40 -13.61
C GLN A 119 -15.01 4.89 -13.35
N ILE A 120 -14.82 3.60 -13.53
CA ILE A 120 -13.59 2.90 -13.17
C ILE A 120 -13.05 2.23 -14.43
N GLU A 121 -11.94 2.73 -14.92
CA GLU A 121 -11.20 2.12 -16.03
C GLU A 121 -10.12 1.25 -15.41
N THR A 122 -10.23 -0.07 -15.57
CA THR A 122 -9.41 -1.04 -14.83
C THR A 122 -7.99 -1.13 -15.38
N ALA A 123 -7.79 -0.85 -16.68
CA ALA A 123 -6.52 -0.68 -17.38
C ALA A 123 -6.76 -0.02 -18.76
N THR A 124 -5.70 0.33 -19.51
CA THR A 124 -5.77 1.04 -20.81
C THR A 124 -6.65 0.34 -21.86
N ASP A 125 -6.79 -0.99 -21.81
CA ASP A 125 -7.57 -1.78 -22.77
C ASP A 125 -8.77 -2.51 -22.13
N ALA A 126 -9.00 -2.31 -20.83
CA ALA A 126 -10.02 -3.02 -20.09
C ALA A 126 -11.22 -2.09 -19.87
N GLY A 127 -12.42 -2.57 -20.23
CA GLY A 127 -13.64 -1.77 -20.27
C GLY A 127 -13.96 -0.99 -18.98
N THR A 128 -14.83 0.01 -19.11
CA THR A 128 -15.23 0.86 -17.99
C THR A 128 -16.30 0.18 -17.12
N VAL A 129 -16.03 0.09 -15.82
CA VAL A 129 -17.02 -0.31 -14.81
C VAL A 129 -17.76 0.93 -14.31
N THR A 130 -19.09 0.88 -14.28
CA THR A 130 -19.91 1.90 -13.64
C THR A 130 -20.18 1.50 -12.20
N ALA A 131 -19.89 2.40 -11.27
CA ALA A 131 -20.06 2.18 -9.84
C ALA A 131 -20.71 3.40 -9.17
N ALA A 132 -21.15 3.22 -7.93
CA ALA A 132 -21.44 4.31 -7.01
C ALA A 132 -20.25 4.49 -6.06
N PHE A 133 -20.07 5.70 -5.55
CA PHE A 133 -19.11 5.95 -4.48
C PHE A 133 -19.70 6.81 -3.36
N PHE A 134 -19.18 6.60 -2.15
CA PHE A 134 -19.53 7.35 -0.96
C PHE A 134 -18.26 7.73 -0.21
N LYS A 135 -18.10 9.00 0.10
CA LYS A 135 -17.00 9.51 0.94
C LYS A 135 -17.49 9.61 2.38
N THR A 136 -16.78 9.01 3.32
CA THR A 136 -17.15 9.10 4.73
C THR A 136 -16.95 10.55 5.21
N PRO A 137 -17.99 11.25 5.71
CA PRO A 137 -17.91 12.66 6.10
C PRO A 137 -16.80 12.91 7.13
N GLY A 138 -16.00 13.97 6.94
CA GLY A 138 -14.91 14.33 7.85
C GLY A 138 -13.65 13.45 7.76
N THR A 139 -13.63 12.45 6.87
CA THR A 139 -12.49 11.55 6.67
C THR A 139 -12.08 11.52 5.20
N ASN A 140 -10.95 10.88 4.86
CA ASN A 140 -10.53 10.66 3.49
C ASN A 140 -10.92 9.28 2.93
N GLU A 141 -11.75 8.54 3.65
CA GLU A 141 -12.21 7.22 3.23
C GLU A 141 -13.28 7.33 2.14
N VAL A 142 -13.13 6.51 1.11
CA VAL A 142 -14.06 6.36 -0.01
C VAL A 142 -14.46 4.90 -0.12
N LEU A 143 -15.75 4.63 -0.11
CA LEU A 143 -16.38 3.35 -0.45
C LEU A 143 -16.77 3.37 -1.93
N ILE A 144 -16.37 2.33 -2.66
CA ILE A 144 -16.83 2.02 -4.01
C ILE A 144 -17.82 0.86 -3.92
N TYR A 145 -18.94 1.00 -4.62
CA TYR A 145 -19.94 -0.06 -4.81
C TYR A 145 -20.16 -0.29 -6.30
N CYS A 146 -19.73 -1.44 -6.79
CA CYS A 146 -19.97 -1.93 -8.14
C CYS A 146 -21.18 -2.89 -8.09
N PRO A 147 -22.25 -2.66 -8.86
CA PRO A 147 -23.43 -3.54 -8.84
C PRO A 147 -23.23 -4.83 -9.64
N GLU A 148 -22.35 -4.84 -10.64
CA GLU A 148 -22.16 -5.96 -11.57
C GLU A 148 -20.67 -6.16 -11.90
N PRO A 149 -20.02 -7.24 -11.41
CA PRO A 149 -20.51 -8.09 -10.31
C PRO A 149 -20.66 -7.28 -9.02
N GLU A 150 -21.60 -7.69 -8.16
CA GLU A 150 -21.84 -7.01 -6.88
C GLU A 150 -20.58 -7.11 -6.00
N THR A 151 -19.88 -6.00 -5.88
CA THR A 151 -18.62 -5.89 -5.17
C THR A 151 -18.52 -4.52 -4.49
N GLU A 152 -18.03 -4.52 -3.26
CA GLU A 152 -17.76 -3.29 -2.51
C GLU A 152 -16.33 -3.31 -1.97
N TYR A 153 -15.68 -2.15 -1.97
CA TYR A 153 -14.36 -2.00 -1.39
C TYR A 153 -14.10 -0.55 -0.99
N THR A 154 -13.20 -0.35 -0.03
CA THR A 154 -12.81 0.96 0.46
C THR A 154 -11.36 1.29 0.14
N PHE A 155 -11.07 2.57 0.03
CA PHE A 155 -9.70 3.09 0.08
C PHE A 155 -9.69 4.46 0.75
N THR A 156 -8.55 4.82 1.31
CA THR A 156 -8.31 6.15 1.89
C THR A 156 -7.48 6.97 0.93
N LEU A 157 -7.89 8.22 0.69
CA LEU A 157 -7.09 9.21 -0.02
C LEU A 157 -5.99 9.73 0.90
N SER A 158 -4.73 9.51 0.51
CA SER A 158 -3.55 10.01 1.19
C SER A 158 -2.65 10.74 0.21
N THR A 159 -1.53 11.27 0.69
CA THR A 159 -0.58 12.03 -0.11
C THR A 159 0.80 11.38 -0.10
N TYR A 160 1.54 11.54 -1.18
CA TYR A 160 2.95 11.16 -1.28
C TYR A 160 3.72 12.27 -1.99
N GLN A 161 5.03 12.37 -1.70
CA GLN A 161 5.93 13.22 -2.48
C GLN A 161 6.40 12.43 -3.69
N ASP A 162 6.07 12.92 -4.89
CA ASP A 162 6.57 12.31 -6.13
C ASP A 162 7.97 12.83 -6.49
N THR A 163 8.61 12.17 -7.45
CA THR A 163 9.96 12.52 -7.95
C THR A 163 10.08 13.94 -8.52
N ASP A 164 8.95 14.56 -8.88
CA ASP A 164 8.87 15.97 -9.29
C ASP A 164 8.80 16.97 -8.12
N GLY A 165 8.88 16.47 -6.87
CA GLY A 165 8.80 17.25 -5.64
C GLY A 165 7.40 17.76 -5.30
N ARG A 166 6.36 17.32 -6.01
CA ARG A 166 4.97 17.70 -5.74
C ARG A 166 4.28 16.62 -4.91
N SER A 167 3.43 17.09 -3.99
CA SER A 167 2.48 16.23 -3.30
C SER A 167 1.42 15.73 -4.30
N LYS A 168 1.32 14.42 -4.45
CA LYS A 168 0.32 13.74 -5.28
C LYS A 168 -0.55 12.82 -4.43
N THR A 169 -1.71 12.43 -4.96
CA THR A 169 -2.64 11.54 -4.25
C THR A 169 -2.23 10.07 -4.42
N VAL A 170 -2.29 9.31 -3.33
CA VAL A 170 -2.19 7.85 -3.30
C VAL A 170 -3.45 7.27 -2.66
N LEU A 171 -4.01 6.23 -3.29
CA LEU A 171 -5.16 5.49 -2.75
C LEU A 171 -4.60 4.31 -1.94
N VAL A 172 -4.91 4.28 -0.64
CA VAL A 172 -4.44 3.24 0.27
C VAL A 172 -5.59 2.32 0.64
N THR A 173 -5.47 1.03 0.35
CA THR A 173 -6.40 -0.02 0.83
C THR A 173 -5.67 -0.87 1.86
N ASP A 174 -6.22 -0.94 3.07
CA ASP A 174 -5.76 -1.88 4.09
C ASP A 174 -6.34 -3.28 3.80
N LEU A 175 -5.44 -4.24 3.60
CA LEU A 175 -5.75 -5.64 3.32
C LEU A 175 -5.18 -6.56 4.40
N THR A 176 -4.74 -6.01 5.54
CA THR A 176 -4.01 -6.72 6.59
C THR A 176 -4.78 -7.95 7.07
N GLU A 177 -6.05 -7.79 7.44
CA GLU A 177 -6.86 -8.91 7.95
C GLU A 177 -7.16 -9.96 6.88
N ALA A 178 -7.34 -9.54 5.63
CA ALA A 178 -7.56 -10.47 4.52
C ALA A 178 -6.32 -11.36 4.29
N TYR A 179 -5.13 -10.76 4.30
CA TYR A 179 -3.90 -11.51 4.09
C TYR A 179 -3.44 -12.30 5.32
N LYS A 180 -3.72 -11.85 6.55
CA LYS A 180 -3.57 -12.67 7.76
C LYS A 180 -4.39 -13.96 7.68
N ALA A 181 -5.61 -13.89 7.14
CA ALA A 181 -6.46 -15.08 7.00
C ALA A 181 -5.95 -16.04 5.91
N LEU A 182 -5.34 -15.52 4.83
CA LEU A 182 -4.77 -16.33 3.75
C LEU A 182 -3.41 -16.94 4.12
N TYR A 183 -2.64 -16.26 4.96
CA TYR A 183 -1.28 -16.65 5.37
C TYR A 183 -1.15 -16.56 6.92
N PRO A 184 -1.82 -17.45 7.67
CA PRO A 184 -1.86 -17.37 9.13
C PRO A 184 -0.47 -17.52 9.78
N ASP A 185 0.43 -18.28 9.16
CA ASP A 185 1.77 -18.57 9.69
C ASP A 185 2.81 -17.50 9.32
N ALA A 186 2.48 -16.56 8.43
CA ALA A 186 3.41 -15.55 7.93
C ALA A 186 3.64 -14.38 8.90
N GLY A 187 2.95 -14.35 10.05
CA GLY A 187 3.14 -13.30 11.07
C GLY A 187 2.80 -11.89 10.59
N ILE A 188 1.98 -11.73 9.55
CA ILE A 188 1.69 -10.43 8.92
C ILE A 188 1.14 -9.45 9.96
N THR A 189 1.83 -8.33 10.15
CA THR A 189 1.38 -7.22 11.00
C THR A 189 0.73 -6.11 10.19
N LYS A 190 1.08 -5.99 8.92
CA LYS A 190 0.54 -4.99 7.98
C LYS A 190 0.58 -5.52 6.55
N ALA A 191 -0.51 -5.30 5.81
CA ALA A 191 -0.56 -5.49 4.36
C ALA A 191 -1.43 -4.40 3.72
N GLU A 192 -0.81 -3.46 3.01
CA GLU A 192 -1.50 -2.37 2.31
C GLU A 192 -1.27 -2.47 0.81
N ARG A 193 -2.31 -2.14 0.03
CA ARG A 193 -2.16 -1.78 -1.38
C ARG A 193 -2.07 -0.26 -1.51
N ARG A 194 -1.08 0.23 -2.23
CA ARG A 194 -0.90 1.66 -2.55
C ARG A 194 -1.00 1.86 -4.05
N SER A 195 -2.05 2.57 -4.47
CA SER A 195 -2.22 2.96 -5.89
C SER A 195 -1.84 4.42 -6.05
N TYR A 196 -0.64 4.66 -6.57
CA TYR A 196 -0.11 6.00 -6.80
C TYR A 196 -0.78 6.62 -8.02
N THR A 197 -1.14 7.89 -7.89
CA THR A 197 -1.80 8.63 -8.95
C THR A 197 -0.95 9.79 -9.45
N SER A 198 -1.22 10.23 -10.67
CA SER A 198 -0.64 11.47 -11.20
C SER A 198 -1.37 12.74 -10.73
N THR A 199 -2.44 12.58 -9.93
CA THR A 199 -3.27 13.70 -9.46
C THR A 199 -2.55 14.46 -8.36
N ASN A 200 -2.45 15.78 -8.49
CA ASN A 200 -1.91 16.63 -7.43
C ASN A 200 -2.79 16.53 -6.18
N ALA A 201 -2.17 16.46 -5.01
CA ALA A 201 -2.88 16.61 -3.76
C ALA A 201 -3.32 18.07 -3.61
N ASN A 202 -4.58 18.27 -3.20
CA ASN A 202 -5.11 19.57 -2.81
C ASN A 202 -4.77 19.91 -1.36
#